data_AF-A0AA39VMG3-F1
#
_entry.id   AF-A0AA39VMG3-F1
#
_cell.length_a   1.000
_cell.length_b   1.000
_cell.length_c   1.000
_cell.angle_alpha   90.00
_cell.angle_beta   90.00
_cell.angle_gamma   90.00
#
_symmetry.space_group_name_H-M   'P 1'
#
loop_
_entity.id
_entity.type
_entity.pdbx_description
1 polymer ?
#
loop_
_entity_poly.entity_id
_entity_poly.type
_entity_poly.pdbx_seq_one_letter_code
_entity_poly.pdbx_strand_id
1 'polypeptide(L)'
;MPLSSVSHTLSHIRRSTNKNGNASSSRLPHSPVTPQSRQSSHHSLSPHPSTTLHTPVPMNQPLHIAISVPPLSPAPELPLSSAPANVPALSRHPMVTSDVKGEYANYKWDELGFGLIPTDYMYVMNCSKEENSFSKGSLVRFGNMEMNPSSGILNYGQGVLEGLKAYRREDEKIMLFRPELNAMRMKIGAERMCMPPPTTQQFLDAIKQTVHANKRWVPPPGKGSMYIRPLLLGSGPRLGVGPASEYTFITYASPVGNYHEGTLNLVVEENIYRATPGGTGCIKAIINYASIYKAITEARAKGFSDVLFLDSKTGKNLEEASTSNIFIVKGNVISTPATDGTILPGITRKSAIEVARVLGYKVEERSVPVEELSDADEVFLTGTAMVINPVDSVTYQGKRTEYKKGADTVGHNIYEMLTGIQFGRVEDKMGWTVELK
;
A
#
# COMPACT_ATOMS: atom_id res chain seq x y z
N MET A 1 54.45 17.22 -46.67
CA MET A 1 54.99 16.19 -47.60
C MET A 1 54.43 14.84 -47.16
N PRO A 2 53.63 14.15 -47.99
CA PRO A 2 53.25 12.74 -47.81
C PRO A 2 54.11 11.82 -48.69
N LEU A 3 53.85 10.51 -48.63
CA LEU A 3 53.99 9.44 -49.67
C LEU A 3 53.75 8.09 -48.95
N SER A 4 53.23 7.00 -49.51
CA SER A 4 52.73 6.65 -50.87
C SER A 4 51.70 5.50 -50.68
N SER A 5 50.43 5.60 -51.11
CA SER A 5 49.86 5.17 -52.43
C SER A 5 49.98 3.66 -52.72
N VAL A 6 49.08 2.97 -53.45
CA VAL A 6 48.38 3.23 -54.73
C VAL A 6 46.96 2.57 -54.67
N SER A 7 45.81 3.23 -54.95
CA SER A 7 45.14 3.53 -56.25
C SER A 7 44.64 2.27 -57.02
N HIS A 8 43.57 2.24 -57.84
CA HIS A 8 42.54 3.18 -58.37
C HIS A 8 41.29 2.32 -58.80
N THR A 9 40.13 2.71 -59.37
CA THR A 9 39.45 3.92 -59.94
C THR A 9 37.92 3.60 -59.79
N LEU A 10 36.91 4.46 -59.56
CA LEU A 10 36.50 5.82 -60.00
C LEU A 10 35.78 5.88 -61.37
N SER A 11 34.45 6.15 -61.39
CA SER A 11 33.66 6.96 -62.35
C SER A 11 32.16 6.55 -62.44
N HIS A 12 31.22 7.31 -63.01
CA HIS A 12 30.78 8.69 -62.68
C HIS A 12 29.43 9.03 -63.38
N ILE A 13 28.72 10.10 -62.96
CA ILE A 13 27.77 10.91 -63.80
C ILE A 13 26.41 10.22 -64.16
N ARG A 14 25.22 10.84 -64.31
CA ARG A 14 24.76 12.25 -64.46
C ARG A 14 23.38 12.54 -63.79
N ARG A 15 22.95 13.83 -63.84
CA ARG A 15 21.58 14.36 -63.59
C ARG A 15 20.67 14.08 -64.83
N SER A 16 19.37 14.39 -64.95
CA SER A 16 18.54 15.46 -64.34
C SER A 16 17.01 15.36 -64.62
N THR A 17 16.17 15.83 -63.67
CA THR A 17 14.93 16.64 -63.81
C THR A 17 13.70 16.26 -64.69
N ASN A 18 12.51 16.52 -64.10
CA ASN A 18 11.34 17.29 -64.61
C ASN A 18 9.98 16.61 -64.99
N LYS A 19 8.96 16.97 -64.18
CA LYS A 19 7.59 17.46 -64.50
C LYS A 19 6.57 16.67 -65.36
N ASN A 20 5.38 16.53 -64.75
CA ASN A 20 3.99 16.62 -65.31
C ASN A 20 3.59 15.60 -66.41
N GLY A 21 2.35 15.12 -66.56
CA GLY A 21 1.02 15.26 -65.91
C GLY A 21 0.04 14.33 -66.69
N ASN A 22 -1.30 14.29 -66.58
CA ASN A 22 -2.35 14.91 -65.74
C ASN A 22 -3.70 14.15 -66.02
N ALA A 23 -4.80 14.46 -65.30
CA ALA A 23 -6.19 13.99 -65.50
C ALA A 23 -6.46 12.49 -65.20
N SER A 24 -7.67 12.00 -64.84
CA SER A 24 -9.03 12.57 -64.63
C SER A 24 -9.88 11.54 -63.81
N SER A 25 -10.99 11.82 -63.10
CA SER A 25 -11.69 13.09 -62.76
C SER A 25 -12.86 12.86 -61.76
N SER A 26 -12.99 13.73 -60.74
CA SER A 26 -14.29 14.25 -60.18
C SER A 26 -15.27 13.27 -59.45
N ARG A 27 -16.18 13.66 -58.52
CA ARG A 27 -16.62 14.96 -57.97
C ARG A 27 -16.81 14.96 -56.43
N LEU A 28 -16.31 16.04 -55.83
CA LEU A 28 -16.82 16.93 -54.76
C LEU A 28 -18.35 16.87 -54.41
N PRO A 29 -18.84 17.55 -53.34
CA PRO A 29 -18.55 17.33 -51.90
C PRO A 29 -19.83 17.51 -51.01
N HIS A 30 -19.72 17.54 -49.67
CA HIS A 30 -20.68 18.29 -48.82
C HIS A 30 -20.00 18.84 -47.55
N SER A 31 -20.57 19.93 -47.00
CA SER A 31 -19.96 20.86 -46.02
C SER A 31 -20.50 20.64 -44.58
N PRO A 32 -19.93 21.28 -43.53
CA PRO A 32 -20.07 20.81 -42.15
C PRO A 32 -21.36 21.28 -41.42
N VAL A 33 -21.64 20.64 -40.30
CA VAL A 33 -22.79 20.93 -39.41
C VAL A 33 -22.42 21.94 -38.33
N THR A 34 -23.24 22.98 -38.17
CA THR A 34 -23.30 23.84 -36.97
C THR A 34 -24.62 23.61 -36.22
N PRO A 35 -24.65 23.74 -34.88
CA PRO A 35 -25.82 23.39 -34.07
C PRO A 35 -26.94 24.44 -34.15
N GLN A 36 -28.19 24.00 -33.99
CA GLN A 36 -29.34 24.88 -33.73
C GLN A 36 -30.16 24.40 -32.52
N SER A 37 -30.72 25.37 -31.81
CA SER A 37 -31.50 25.21 -30.58
C SER A 37 -32.95 24.75 -30.84
N ARG A 38 -33.46 23.86 -29.99
CA ARG A 38 -34.88 23.79 -29.60
C ARG A 38 -34.92 23.77 -28.07
N GLN A 39 -35.42 24.83 -27.43
CA GLN A 39 -36.84 25.13 -27.19
C GLN A 39 -37.51 24.09 -26.27
N SER A 40 -37.81 24.56 -25.06
CA SER A 40 -38.67 23.93 -24.07
C SER A 40 -40.15 24.08 -24.43
N SER A 41 -40.95 23.04 -24.18
CA SER A 41 -42.42 23.13 -24.14
C SER A 41 -42.95 22.56 -22.83
N HIS A 42 -43.78 23.32 -22.13
CA HIS A 42 -44.48 22.87 -20.93
C HIS A 42 -45.59 21.87 -21.31
N HIS A 43 -45.83 20.89 -20.44
CA HIS A 43 -47.18 20.36 -20.26
C HIS A 43 -47.50 20.21 -18.78
N SER A 44 -48.37 21.10 -18.32
CA SER A 44 -49.06 21.04 -17.03
C SER A 44 -50.55 20.92 -17.31
N LEU A 45 -51.26 20.02 -16.61
CA LEU A 45 -52.61 20.22 -16.07
C LEU A 45 -53.14 18.92 -15.45
N SER A 46 -53.49 18.98 -14.17
CA SER A 46 -54.55 18.14 -13.57
C SER A 46 -55.90 18.86 -13.77
N PRO A 47 -57.05 18.20 -13.53
CA PRO A 47 -57.58 18.23 -12.16
C PRO A 47 -58.31 16.95 -11.72
N HIS A 48 -58.61 16.87 -10.42
CA HIS A 48 -59.60 15.95 -9.85
C HIS A 48 -61.03 16.38 -10.18
N PRO A 49 -62.00 15.45 -10.07
CA PRO A 49 -63.28 15.73 -9.44
C PRO A 49 -63.32 15.18 -8.00
N SER A 50 -64.03 15.87 -7.11
CA SER A 50 -64.16 15.51 -5.68
C SER A 50 -65.58 15.74 -5.18
N THR A 51 -66.20 14.74 -4.57
CA THR A 51 -67.42 14.93 -3.78
C THR A 51 -67.49 13.95 -2.62
N THR A 52 -67.68 14.49 -1.42
CA THR A 52 -67.83 13.75 -0.15
C THR A 52 -69.29 13.60 0.24
N LEU A 53 -69.63 12.54 0.97
CA LEU A 53 -70.75 12.54 1.93
C LEU A 53 -70.33 11.83 3.22
N HIS A 54 -70.96 12.20 4.33
CA HIS A 54 -70.44 12.03 5.70
C HIS A 54 -71.21 11.00 6.55
N THR A 55 -70.74 10.83 7.80
CA THR A 55 -71.35 10.16 8.98
C THR A 55 -70.95 8.67 9.17
N PRO A 56 -70.97 8.14 10.41
CA PRO A 56 -69.79 8.27 11.27
C PRO A 56 -69.24 6.93 11.82
N VAL A 57 -67.94 6.91 12.15
CA VAL A 57 -67.28 5.75 12.77
C VAL A 57 -67.50 5.74 14.29
N PRO A 58 -67.96 4.63 14.91
CA PRO A 58 -68.02 4.51 16.36
C PRO A 58 -66.62 4.39 16.98
N MET A 59 -66.34 5.22 17.98
CA MET A 59 -65.15 5.09 18.82
C MET A 59 -65.39 4.07 19.92
N ASN A 60 -64.65 2.96 19.96
CA ASN A 60 -64.60 2.13 21.18
C ASN A 60 -63.35 1.25 21.31
N GLN A 61 -62.64 1.45 22.43
CA GLN A 61 -61.74 0.55 23.17
C GLN A 61 -60.52 -0.12 22.47
N PRO A 62 -59.30 0.00 23.05
CA PRO A 62 -58.13 -0.78 22.65
C PRO A 62 -58.17 -2.20 23.22
N LEU A 63 -57.77 -3.20 22.42
CA LEU A 63 -57.59 -4.58 22.87
C LEU A 63 -56.33 -4.73 23.74
N HIS A 64 -56.51 -4.69 25.06
CA HIS A 64 -55.47 -5.07 26.03
C HIS A 64 -55.26 -6.59 26.01
N ILE A 65 -54.35 -7.08 25.15
CA ILE A 65 -53.77 -8.43 25.30
C ILE A 65 -52.80 -8.38 26.47
N ALA A 66 -53.25 -8.80 27.65
CA ALA A 66 -52.43 -8.90 28.84
C ALA A 66 -51.48 -10.11 28.74
N ILE A 67 -50.25 -9.87 28.29
CA ILE A 67 -49.16 -10.85 28.42
C ILE A 67 -48.75 -10.86 29.90
N SER A 68 -49.14 -11.92 30.62
CA SER A 68 -48.71 -12.14 32.00
C SER A 68 -47.22 -12.48 32.01
N VAL A 69 -46.40 -11.57 32.53
CA VAL A 69 -44.99 -11.82 32.83
C VAL A 69 -44.92 -12.38 34.26
N PRO A 70 -44.46 -13.63 34.47
CA PRO A 70 -44.29 -14.15 35.82
C PRO A 70 -43.17 -13.37 36.56
N PRO A 71 -43.24 -13.22 37.89
CA PRO A 71 -42.19 -12.56 38.64
C PRO A 71 -40.87 -13.32 38.48
N LEU A 72 -39.76 -12.59 38.32
CA LEU A 72 -38.44 -13.22 38.34
C LEU A 72 -38.20 -13.85 39.72
N SER A 73 -37.98 -15.16 39.74
CA SER A 73 -37.42 -15.83 40.90
C SER A 73 -36.00 -15.31 41.14
N PRO A 74 -35.56 -15.11 42.39
CA PRO A 74 -34.17 -14.78 42.67
C PRO A 74 -33.26 -15.90 42.15
N ALA A 75 -32.13 -15.53 41.54
CA ALA A 75 -31.13 -16.50 41.12
C ALA A 75 -30.54 -17.23 42.35
N PRO A 76 -30.26 -18.55 42.26
CA PRO A 76 -29.66 -19.27 43.36
C PRO A 76 -28.23 -18.77 43.63
N GLU A 77 -27.91 -18.51 44.89
CA GLU A 77 -26.55 -18.19 45.30
C GLU A 77 -25.63 -19.39 45.05
N LEU A 78 -24.67 -19.23 44.13
CA LEU A 78 -23.60 -20.20 43.95
C LEU A 78 -22.60 -20.06 45.11
N PRO A 79 -22.25 -21.15 45.81
CA PRO A 79 -21.32 -21.07 46.94
C PRO A 79 -19.94 -20.61 46.48
N LEU A 80 -19.28 -19.75 47.28
CA LEU A 80 -17.89 -19.37 47.06
C LEU A 80 -16.97 -20.58 47.28
N SER A 81 -16.72 -21.33 46.20
CA SER A 81 -15.63 -22.29 46.14
C SER A 81 -14.29 -21.55 46.05
N SER A 82 -13.35 -21.88 46.94
CA SER A 82 -12.02 -21.27 46.96
C SER A 82 -11.25 -21.60 45.69
N ALA A 83 -11.00 -20.60 44.84
CA ALA A 83 -10.23 -20.78 43.61
C ALA A 83 -8.79 -21.25 43.93
N PRO A 84 -8.26 -22.27 43.24
CA PRO A 84 -6.87 -22.68 43.40
C PRO A 84 -5.95 -21.57 42.88
N ALA A 85 -4.96 -21.17 43.69
CA ALA A 85 -4.05 -20.09 43.37
C ALA A 85 -3.03 -20.49 42.28
N ASN A 86 -3.39 -20.29 41.01
CA ASN A 86 -2.45 -20.32 39.89
C ASN A 86 -2.96 -19.50 38.68
N VAL A 87 -3.12 -18.19 38.88
CA VAL A 87 -3.11 -17.24 37.75
C VAL A 87 -1.64 -16.99 37.40
N PRO A 88 -1.16 -17.26 36.17
CA PRO A 88 0.18 -16.87 35.77
C PRO A 88 0.32 -15.36 35.92
N ALA A 89 1.28 -14.91 36.73
CA ALA A 89 1.47 -13.49 36.97
C ALA A 89 1.71 -12.77 35.63
N LEU A 90 0.96 -11.67 35.41
CA LEU A 90 1.19 -10.77 34.29
C LEU A 90 2.68 -10.45 34.22
N SER A 91 3.33 -10.93 33.15
CA SER A 91 4.79 -10.86 33.04
C SER A 91 5.20 -9.40 33.06
N ARG A 92 5.79 -8.97 34.17
CA ARG A 92 6.49 -7.69 34.25
C ARG A 92 7.66 -7.81 33.29
N HIS A 93 7.50 -7.25 32.08
CA HIS A 93 8.58 -7.14 31.12
C HIS A 93 9.83 -6.65 31.85
N PRO A 94 10.99 -7.32 31.67
CA PRO A 94 12.17 -7.05 32.48
C PRO A 94 12.49 -5.56 32.40
N MET A 95 12.46 -4.89 33.54
CA MET A 95 12.79 -3.47 33.63
C MET A 95 14.21 -3.32 33.11
N VAL A 96 14.36 -2.63 31.98
CA VAL A 96 15.60 -2.65 31.20
C VAL A 96 16.71 -1.98 32.00
N THR A 97 17.51 -2.79 32.69
CA THR A 97 18.74 -2.36 33.33
C THR A 97 19.76 -2.01 32.25
N SER A 98 20.20 -0.76 32.30
CA SER A 98 21.19 -0.20 31.39
C SER A 98 22.59 -0.57 31.87
N ASP A 99 23.28 -1.49 31.17
CA ASP A 99 24.74 -1.64 31.31
C ASP A 99 25.43 -2.16 30.04
N VAL A 100 25.16 -1.48 28.93
CA VAL A 100 26.17 -1.19 27.89
C VAL A 100 26.01 0.29 27.54
N LYS A 101 27.11 0.98 27.19
CA LYS A 101 27.18 2.41 26.81
C LYS A 101 25.89 2.91 26.14
N GLY A 102 25.20 3.85 26.79
CA GLY A 102 23.75 4.10 26.66
C GLY A 102 23.21 4.71 25.37
N GLU A 103 23.80 4.42 24.21
CA GLU A 103 23.33 4.90 22.90
C GLU A 103 22.28 3.97 22.26
N TYR A 104 22.22 2.71 22.71
CA TYR A 104 21.38 1.65 22.17
C TYR A 104 20.44 1.05 23.23
N ALA A 105 19.30 0.53 22.79
CA ALA A 105 18.45 -0.31 23.64
C ALA A 105 19.15 -1.65 23.95
N ASN A 106 18.96 -2.15 25.17
CA ASN A 106 19.43 -3.48 25.56
C ASN A 106 18.47 -4.53 24.98
N TYR A 107 18.77 -4.98 23.76
CA TYR A 107 17.98 -5.94 22.99
C TYR A 107 18.89 -6.89 22.21
N LYS A 108 18.41 -8.11 21.93
CA LYS A 108 19.12 -9.08 21.09
C LYS A 108 18.94 -8.74 19.61
N TRP A 109 19.80 -7.86 19.10
CA TRP A 109 19.71 -7.32 17.74
C TRP A 109 19.75 -8.38 16.62
N ASP A 110 20.39 -9.52 16.85
CA ASP A 110 20.46 -10.64 15.90
C ASP A 110 19.22 -11.55 15.90
N GLU A 111 18.33 -11.44 16.91
CA GLU A 111 17.06 -12.21 16.99
C GLU A 111 15.85 -11.37 16.50
N LEU A 112 16.09 -10.30 15.72
CA LEU A 112 15.06 -9.39 15.22
C LEU A 112 14.24 -9.99 14.06
N GLY A 113 13.04 -10.50 14.37
CA GLY A 113 12.01 -10.78 13.36
C GLY A 113 11.31 -9.52 12.81
N PHE A 114 10.24 -9.74 12.02
CA PHE A 114 9.31 -8.67 11.59
C PHE A 114 8.09 -8.62 12.53
N GLY A 115 8.34 -8.39 13.82
CA GLY A 115 7.32 -8.27 14.87
C GLY A 115 7.14 -6.83 15.38
N LEU A 116 6.10 -6.59 16.18
CA LEU A 116 5.98 -5.35 16.96
C LEU A 116 6.82 -5.48 18.23
N ILE A 117 7.89 -4.70 18.31
CA ILE A 117 8.66 -4.44 19.53
C ILE A 117 8.32 -3.01 19.95
N PRO A 118 7.54 -2.80 21.03
CA PRO A 118 7.18 -1.48 21.52
C PRO A 118 8.41 -0.60 21.77
N THR A 119 8.49 0.52 21.05
CA THR A 119 9.49 1.56 21.27
C THR A 119 9.04 2.51 22.38
N ASP A 120 9.85 3.50 22.75
CA ASP A 120 9.56 4.38 23.89
C ASP A 120 8.39 5.36 23.63
N TYR A 121 8.30 5.89 22.41
CA TYR A 121 7.37 6.97 22.05
C TYR A 121 6.61 6.71 20.74
N MET A 122 5.43 7.30 20.63
CA MET A 122 4.70 7.49 19.38
C MET A 122 4.30 8.96 19.25
N TYR A 123 4.10 9.45 18.02
CA TYR A 123 3.63 10.80 17.75
C TYR A 123 2.15 10.76 17.37
N VAL A 124 1.36 11.71 17.90
CA VAL A 124 -0.09 11.85 17.65
C VAL A 124 -0.40 13.30 17.28
N MET A 125 -1.28 13.51 16.30
CA MET A 125 -1.91 14.81 16.01
C MET A 125 -3.36 14.64 15.52
N ASN A 126 -4.22 15.58 15.88
CA ASN A 126 -5.65 15.55 15.56
C ASN A 126 -6.03 16.65 14.55
N CYS A 127 -7.08 16.41 13.78
CA CYS A 127 -7.74 17.36 12.89
C CYS A 127 -9.24 17.30 13.18
N SER A 128 -9.83 18.44 13.57
CA SER A 128 -11.30 18.58 13.55
C SER A 128 -11.76 18.85 12.11
N LYS A 129 -13.01 18.50 11.79
CA LYS A 129 -13.63 18.86 10.51
C LYS A 129 -13.88 20.37 10.35
N GLU A 130 -13.92 21.11 11.47
CA GLU A 130 -14.14 22.57 11.50
C GLU A 130 -12.87 23.34 11.12
N GLU A 131 -11.70 22.90 11.60
CA GLU A 131 -10.40 23.50 11.25
C GLU A 131 -9.87 23.00 9.88
N ASN A 132 -10.34 21.83 9.43
CA ASN A 132 -9.91 21.13 8.20
C ASN A 132 -8.38 21.07 8.01
N SER A 133 -7.65 21.06 9.12
CA SER A 133 -6.20 21.11 9.21
C SER A 133 -5.72 20.44 10.50
N PHE A 134 -4.51 19.90 10.48
CA PHE A 134 -3.95 19.22 11.65
C PHE A 134 -3.38 20.21 12.66
N SER A 135 -3.83 20.06 13.91
CA SER A 135 -3.24 20.68 15.10
C SER A 135 -1.75 20.34 15.25
N LYS A 136 -1.04 21.12 16.09
CA LYS A 136 0.33 20.78 16.49
C LYS A 136 0.32 19.48 17.29
N GLY A 137 0.96 18.44 16.75
CA GLY A 137 1.08 17.15 17.40
C GLY A 137 2.06 17.12 18.57
N SER A 138 2.09 15.96 19.23
CA SER A 138 2.92 15.69 20.40
C SER A 138 3.49 14.28 20.37
N LEU A 139 4.69 14.12 20.94
CA LEU A 139 5.23 12.83 21.34
C LEU A 139 4.58 12.39 22.66
N VAL A 140 4.02 11.18 22.67
CA VAL A 140 3.48 10.50 23.86
C VAL A 140 4.19 9.16 24.04
N ARG A 141 4.15 8.58 25.25
CA ARG A 141 4.68 7.21 25.45
C ARG A 141 3.92 6.23 24.56
N PHE A 142 4.61 5.24 24.00
CA PHE A 142 3.94 4.17 23.27
C PHE A 142 2.94 3.44 24.19
N GLY A 143 1.73 3.17 23.69
CA GLY A 143 0.68 2.51 24.45
C GLY A 143 -0.61 2.34 23.66
N ASN A 144 -1.66 1.88 24.34
CA ASN A 144 -3.00 1.77 23.77
C ASN A 144 -3.59 3.15 23.45
N MET A 145 -4.51 3.18 22.51
CA MET A 145 -5.17 4.40 22.04
C MET A 145 -6.65 4.34 22.45
N GLU A 146 -7.14 5.36 23.14
CA GLU A 146 -8.57 5.50 23.39
C GLU A 146 -9.28 5.96 22.12
N MET A 147 -10.45 5.37 21.82
CA MET A 147 -11.22 5.66 20.62
C MET A 147 -12.69 5.33 20.85
N ASN A 148 -13.59 6.14 20.28
CA ASN A 148 -15.03 5.95 20.44
C ASN A 148 -15.48 4.65 19.73
N PRO A 149 -16.35 3.81 20.32
CA PRO A 149 -16.85 2.60 19.65
C PRO A 149 -17.55 2.87 18.30
N SER A 150 -18.10 4.07 18.10
CA SER A 150 -18.74 4.49 16.84
C SER A 150 -17.79 5.17 15.83
N SER A 151 -16.46 5.18 16.07
CA SER A 151 -15.51 5.79 15.14
C SER A 151 -15.57 5.17 13.74
N GLY A 152 -15.46 5.99 12.70
CA GLY A 152 -15.58 5.57 11.29
C GLY A 152 -14.54 4.53 10.85
N ILE A 153 -13.36 4.52 11.47
CA ILE A 153 -12.35 3.47 11.27
C ILE A 153 -12.81 2.09 11.77
N LEU A 154 -13.45 2.01 12.94
CA LEU A 154 -13.86 0.75 13.56
C LEU A 154 -15.04 0.09 12.82
N ASN A 155 -15.97 0.91 12.33
CA ASN A 155 -17.24 0.45 11.79
C ASN A 155 -17.25 0.33 10.26
N TYR A 156 -16.50 1.21 9.56
CA TYR A 156 -16.51 1.31 8.09
C TYR A 156 -15.11 1.34 7.47
N GLY A 157 -14.06 1.11 8.27
CA GLY A 157 -12.69 1.03 7.76
C GLY A 157 -12.12 2.33 7.19
N GLN A 158 -12.68 3.50 7.55
CA GLN A 158 -12.20 4.79 7.04
C GLN A 158 -10.80 5.13 7.59
N GLY A 159 -9.76 4.70 6.88
CA GLY A 159 -8.38 5.06 7.16
C GLY A 159 -7.36 4.51 6.17
N VAL A 160 -6.18 5.13 6.17
CA VAL A 160 -5.04 4.77 5.34
C VAL A 160 -3.78 4.61 6.20
N LEU A 161 -2.85 3.76 5.76
CA LEU A 161 -1.61 3.46 6.48
C LEU A 161 -0.39 3.64 5.57
N GLU A 162 0.76 3.91 6.17
CA GLU A 162 2.04 3.93 5.46
C GLU A 162 3.08 2.96 6.02
N GLY A 163 4.18 2.82 5.29
CA GLY A 163 5.30 1.98 5.66
C GLY A 163 6.61 2.47 5.06
N LEU A 164 7.47 2.98 5.93
CA LEU A 164 8.84 3.42 5.63
C LEU A 164 9.81 2.92 6.70
N LYS A 165 11.10 3.17 6.51
CA LYS A 165 12.18 2.72 7.40
C LYS A 165 13.16 3.85 7.67
N ALA A 166 13.73 3.86 8.87
CA ALA A 166 14.96 4.55 9.20
C ALA A 166 16.12 3.54 9.25
N TYR A 167 17.24 3.90 8.63
CA TYR A 167 18.44 3.07 8.50
C TYR A 167 19.61 3.76 9.21
N ARG A 168 20.37 3.02 10.03
CA ARG A 168 21.60 3.51 10.64
C ARG A 168 22.78 3.15 9.74
N ARG A 169 23.61 4.15 9.44
CA ARG A 169 24.86 4.02 8.67
C ARG A 169 26.04 3.67 9.57
N GLU A 170 27.14 3.24 8.97
CA GLU A 170 28.40 2.97 9.68
C GLU A 170 29.02 4.24 10.31
N ASP A 171 28.67 5.43 9.83
CA ASP A 171 29.02 6.72 10.43
C ASP A 171 28.00 7.22 11.47
N GLU A 172 27.19 6.30 12.03
CA GLU A 172 26.17 6.51 13.06
C GLU A 172 25.03 7.49 12.69
N LYS A 173 25.03 8.02 11.45
CA LYS A 173 23.92 8.80 10.90
C LYS A 173 22.70 7.92 10.67
N ILE A 174 21.52 8.51 10.83
CA ILE A 174 20.24 7.85 10.59
C ILE A 174 19.59 8.49 9.36
N MET A 175 19.22 7.66 8.38
CA MET A 175 18.62 8.10 7.12
C MET A 175 17.19 7.57 6.97
N LEU A 176 16.31 8.41 6.44
CA LEU A 176 15.02 8.01 5.88
C LEU A 176 15.18 7.76 4.36
N PHE A 177 14.38 6.86 3.79
CA PHE A 177 14.38 6.57 2.35
C PHE A 177 13.08 7.01 1.67
N ARG A 178 13.18 8.00 0.77
CA ARG A 178 12.10 8.64 -0.01
C ARG A 178 10.84 8.99 0.80
N PRO A 179 10.93 9.52 2.04
CA PRO A 179 9.77 9.69 2.93
C PRO A 179 8.72 10.67 2.38
N GLU A 180 9.11 11.58 1.49
CA GLU A 180 8.22 12.49 0.76
C GLU A 180 7.20 11.71 -0.09
N LEU A 181 7.61 10.57 -0.67
CA LEU A 181 6.72 9.73 -1.47
C LEU A 181 5.73 8.97 -0.59
N ASN A 182 6.08 8.62 0.65
CA ASN A 182 5.13 8.09 1.62
C ASN A 182 4.09 9.15 2.00
N ALA A 183 4.51 10.39 2.25
CA ALA A 183 3.62 11.51 2.54
C ALA A 183 2.63 11.76 1.37
N MET A 184 3.14 11.83 0.14
CA MET A 184 2.31 12.03 -1.05
C MET A 184 1.35 10.87 -1.32
N ARG A 185 1.76 9.62 -1.10
CA ARG A 185 0.86 8.45 -1.26
C ARG A 185 -0.19 8.37 -0.14
N MET A 186 0.15 8.76 1.09
CA MET A 186 -0.85 8.95 2.15
C MET A 186 -1.86 10.04 1.77
N LYS A 187 -1.40 11.17 1.22
CA LYS A 187 -2.27 12.27 0.77
C LYS A 187 -3.29 11.81 -0.29
N ILE A 188 -2.83 11.13 -1.34
CA ILE A 188 -3.70 10.56 -2.39
C ILE A 188 -4.71 9.57 -1.78
N GLY A 189 -4.27 8.74 -0.82
CA GLY A 189 -5.15 7.84 -0.08
C GLY A 189 -6.20 8.57 0.77
N ALA A 190 -5.81 9.63 1.47
CA ALA A 190 -6.70 10.45 2.30
C ALA A 190 -7.79 11.13 1.46
N GLU A 191 -7.40 11.76 0.35
CA GLU A 191 -8.30 12.39 -0.62
C GLU A 191 -9.34 11.38 -1.15
N ARG A 192 -8.88 10.19 -1.55
CA ARG A 192 -9.76 9.10 -2.04
C ARG A 192 -10.68 8.52 -0.95
N MET A 193 -10.29 8.59 0.33
CA MET A 193 -11.09 8.16 1.48
C MET A 193 -11.91 9.31 2.12
N CYS A 194 -11.98 10.48 1.49
CA CYS A 194 -12.64 11.68 2.00
C CYS A 194 -12.15 12.11 3.39
N MET A 195 -10.83 12.15 3.57
CA MET A 195 -10.14 12.53 4.81
C MET A 195 -9.23 13.74 4.56
N PRO A 196 -9.12 14.71 5.50
CA PRO A 196 -8.09 15.73 5.42
C PRO A 196 -6.70 15.07 5.55
N PRO A 197 -5.75 15.34 4.63
CA PRO A 197 -4.39 14.83 4.72
C PRO A 197 -3.54 15.69 5.66
N PRO A 198 -2.57 15.11 6.38
CA PRO A 198 -1.38 15.82 6.83
C PRO A 198 -0.73 16.57 5.66
N THR A 199 -0.24 17.78 5.90
CA THR A 199 0.71 18.39 4.94
C THR A 199 1.98 17.55 4.87
N THR A 200 2.69 17.58 3.73
CA THR A 200 3.97 16.87 3.57
C THR A 200 4.95 17.22 4.68
N GLN A 201 5.00 18.49 5.09
CA GLN A 201 5.84 18.95 6.19
C GLN A 201 5.43 18.32 7.53
N GLN A 202 4.15 18.39 7.91
CA GLN A 202 3.65 17.77 9.16
C GLN A 202 3.89 16.26 9.20
N PHE A 203 3.72 15.56 8.06
CA PHE A 203 4.06 14.14 7.97
C PHE A 203 5.55 13.93 8.25
N LEU A 204 6.44 14.61 7.50
CA LEU A 204 7.90 14.45 7.64
C LEU A 204 8.41 14.78 9.04
N ASP A 205 7.90 15.84 9.65
CA ASP A 205 8.31 16.26 11.00
C ASP A 205 7.78 15.31 12.09
N ALA A 206 6.60 14.69 11.89
CA ALA A 206 6.12 13.61 12.74
C ALA A 206 7.00 12.36 12.63
N ILE A 207 7.42 11.98 11.41
CA ILE A 207 8.38 10.88 11.20
C ILE A 207 9.69 11.18 11.93
N LYS A 208 10.28 12.36 11.70
CA LYS A 208 11.56 12.75 12.31
C LYS A 208 11.48 12.75 13.83
N GLN A 209 10.43 13.34 14.42
CA GLN A 209 10.22 13.33 15.87
C GLN A 209 10.10 11.90 16.43
N THR A 210 9.28 11.03 15.81
CA THR A 210 9.16 9.63 16.25
C THR A 210 10.46 8.86 16.11
N VAL A 211 11.26 9.10 15.07
CA VAL A 211 12.57 8.42 14.91
C VAL A 211 13.59 8.96 15.91
N HIS A 212 13.66 10.28 16.12
CA HIS A 212 14.58 10.91 17.05
C HIS A 212 14.29 10.51 18.51
N ALA A 213 13.02 10.57 18.94
CA ALA A 213 12.59 10.14 20.27
C ALA A 213 12.85 8.66 20.56
N ASN A 214 12.95 7.84 19.50
CA ASN A 214 13.26 6.42 19.58
C ASN A 214 14.67 6.09 19.05
N LYS A 215 15.62 7.05 19.01
CA LYS A 215 16.96 6.84 18.39
C LYS A 215 17.67 5.57 18.87
N ARG A 216 17.57 5.23 20.16
CA ARG A 216 18.18 4.01 20.73
C ARG A 216 17.61 2.69 20.21
N TRP A 217 16.43 2.73 19.60
CA TRP A 217 15.74 1.57 18.99
C TRP A 217 16.03 1.42 17.49
N VAL A 218 16.71 2.39 16.84
CA VAL A 218 17.21 2.17 15.49
C VAL A 218 18.36 1.18 15.58
N PRO A 219 18.29 -0.02 14.95
CA PRO A 219 19.29 -1.06 15.14
C PRO A 219 20.72 -0.61 14.82
N PRO A 220 21.75 -1.25 15.41
CA PRO A 220 23.13 -1.05 15.02
C PRO A 220 23.37 -1.35 13.53
N PRO A 221 24.46 -0.83 12.93
CA PRO A 221 24.79 -1.11 11.53
C PRO A 221 24.86 -2.62 11.27
N GLY A 222 24.31 -3.05 10.13
CA GLY A 222 24.23 -4.46 9.74
C GLY A 222 23.20 -5.31 10.50
N LYS A 223 22.57 -4.83 11.58
CA LYS A 223 21.59 -5.63 12.37
C LYS A 223 20.13 -5.49 11.92
N GLY A 224 19.78 -4.45 11.16
CA GLY A 224 18.42 -4.24 10.70
C GLY A 224 18.09 -2.79 10.37
N SER A 225 16.82 -2.43 10.55
CA SER A 225 16.29 -1.09 10.32
C SER A 225 15.16 -0.80 11.31
N MET A 226 14.80 0.46 11.55
CA MET A 226 13.59 0.78 12.30
C MET A 226 12.44 0.99 11.32
N TYR A 227 11.47 0.08 11.34
CA TYR A 227 10.23 0.21 10.58
C TYR A 227 9.31 1.24 11.25
N ILE A 228 8.72 2.11 10.45
CA ILE A 228 7.87 3.22 10.89
C ILE A 228 6.49 3.03 10.27
N ARG A 229 5.45 3.12 11.12
CA ARG A 229 4.04 2.94 10.74
C ARG A 229 3.27 4.24 11.00
N PRO A 230 3.08 5.09 9.99
CA PRO A 230 2.09 6.14 10.00
C PRO A 230 0.69 5.57 9.74
N LEU A 231 -0.31 6.13 10.41
CA LEU A 231 -1.73 5.83 10.31
C LEU A 231 -2.49 7.14 10.21
N LEU A 232 -3.52 7.19 9.37
CA LEU A 232 -4.51 8.27 9.33
C LEU A 232 -5.89 7.63 9.45
N LEU A 233 -6.61 7.96 10.53
CA LEU A 233 -7.81 7.26 10.98
C LEU A 233 -9.00 8.23 11.06
N GLY A 234 -10.18 7.80 10.60
CA GLY A 234 -11.45 8.48 10.87
C GLY A 234 -11.90 8.18 12.30
N SER A 235 -11.40 8.99 13.25
CA SER A 235 -11.55 8.77 14.69
C SER A 235 -12.83 9.39 15.27
N GLY A 236 -13.43 10.39 14.61
CA GLY A 236 -14.67 11.02 15.09
C GLY A 236 -15.88 10.05 15.12
N PRO A 237 -16.79 10.18 16.11
CA PRO A 237 -17.92 9.28 16.30
C PRO A 237 -18.98 9.43 15.21
N ARG A 238 -19.36 8.32 14.54
CA ARG A 238 -20.32 8.35 13.42
C ARG A 238 -21.00 7.00 13.14
N LEU A 239 -22.28 6.87 13.49
CA LEU A 239 -23.12 5.69 13.20
C LEU A 239 -23.79 5.67 11.82
N GLY A 240 -23.86 6.80 11.11
CA GLY A 240 -24.41 6.86 9.76
C GLY A 240 -23.30 6.82 8.72
N VAL A 241 -23.39 6.00 7.67
CA VAL A 241 -22.33 5.84 6.66
C VAL A 241 -21.86 7.19 6.08
N GLY A 242 -20.55 7.36 5.93
CA GLY A 242 -19.91 8.56 5.37
C GLY A 242 -18.71 9.06 6.19
N PRO A 243 -18.09 10.19 5.83
CA PRO A 243 -16.84 10.66 6.45
C PRO A 243 -16.97 11.10 7.91
N ALA A 244 -15.99 10.79 8.75
CA ALA A 244 -15.92 11.17 10.16
C ALA A 244 -15.94 12.70 10.44
N SER A 245 -16.24 13.08 11.68
CA SER A 245 -16.15 14.46 12.21
C SER A 245 -14.73 14.87 12.61
N GLU A 246 -13.89 13.92 12.98
CA GLU A 246 -12.52 14.12 13.42
C GLU A 246 -11.61 13.04 12.83
N TYR A 247 -10.34 13.39 12.70
CA TYR A 247 -9.31 12.54 12.13
C TYR A 247 -8.06 12.58 12.99
N THR A 248 -7.46 11.43 13.24
CA THR A 248 -6.22 11.33 14.00
C THR A 248 -5.13 10.74 13.12
N PHE A 249 -4.00 11.45 13.02
CA PHE A 249 -2.76 10.93 12.46
C PHE A 249 -1.86 10.47 13.61
N ILE A 250 -1.33 9.25 13.48
CA ILE A 250 -0.48 8.60 14.48
C ILE A 250 0.71 7.99 13.78
N THR A 251 1.91 8.11 14.34
CA THR A 251 3.05 7.33 13.86
C THR A 251 3.91 6.76 14.99
N TYR A 252 4.05 5.43 14.96
CA TYR A 252 4.90 4.66 15.86
C TYR A 252 6.00 3.93 15.08
N ALA A 253 6.97 3.39 15.81
CA ALA A 253 8.12 2.68 15.26
C ALA A 253 8.36 1.33 15.96
N SER A 254 9.06 0.43 15.26
CA SER A 254 9.58 -0.84 15.79
C SER A 254 10.91 -1.17 15.11
N PRO A 255 11.95 -1.64 15.82
CA PRO A 255 13.06 -2.31 15.17
C PRO A 255 12.56 -3.55 14.40
N VAL A 256 13.18 -3.83 13.25
CA VAL A 256 12.98 -5.05 12.46
C VAL A 256 14.31 -5.48 11.85
N GLY A 257 14.54 -6.79 11.73
CA GLY A 257 15.81 -7.33 11.24
C GLY A 257 15.99 -7.23 9.73
N ASN A 258 17.11 -7.78 9.25
CA ASN A 258 17.32 -8.05 7.83
C ASN A 258 16.57 -9.32 7.45
N TYR A 259 15.61 -9.23 6.54
CA TYR A 259 14.73 -10.35 6.21
C TYR A 259 15.33 -11.20 5.09
N HIS A 260 15.96 -12.33 5.45
CA HIS A 260 16.61 -13.26 4.50
C HIS A 260 16.36 -14.75 4.82
N GLU A 261 15.26 -15.09 5.50
CA GLU A 261 14.96 -16.48 5.89
C GLU A 261 13.70 -17.02 5.22
N GLY A 262 13.78 -18.26 4.74
CA GLY A 262 12.69 -19.02 4.13
C GLY A 262 12.68 -19.02 2.60
N THR A 263 12.04 -20.04 2.02
CA THR A 263 11.75 -20.10 0.59
C THR A 263 10.42 -19.42 0.29
N LEU A 264 10.37 -18.57 -0.74
CA LEU A 264 9.17 -17.86 -1.16
C LEU A 264 8.47 -18.67 -2.27
N ASN A 265 7.65 -19.63 -1.86
CA ASN A 265 6.81 -20.41 -2.78
C ASN A 265 5.41 -19.80 -2.82
N LEU A 266 4.98 -19.32 -3.98
CA LEU A 266 3.69 -18.67 -4.18
C LEU A 266 2.68 -19.63 -4.81
N VAL A 267 1.39 -19.37 -4.57
CA VAL A 267 0.29 -19.94 -5.35
C VAL A 267 -0.51 -18.81 -5.99
N VAL A 268 -0.92 -19.01 -7.25
CA VAL A 268 -1.84 -18.11 -7.93
C VAL A 268 -3.26 -18.31 -7.38
N GLU A 269 -3.93 -17.23 -7.00
CA GLU A 269 -5.34 -17.25 -6.57
C GLU A 269 -6.26 -16.92 -7.76
N GLU A 270 -7.18 -17.84 -8.05
CA GLU A 270 -8.07 -17.81 -9.22
C GLU A 270 -9.52 -17.42 -8.87
N ASN A 271 -9.87 -17.34 -7.57
CA ASN A 271 -11.24 -17.14 -7.08
C ASN A 271 -11.43 -15.88 -6.23
N ILE A 272 -10.38 -15.41 -5.55
CA ILE A 272 -10.41 -14.23 -4.66
C ILE A 272 -9.53 -13.13 -5.25
N TYR A 273 -10.14 -12.06 -5.74
CA TYR A 273 -9.42 -10.92 -6.32
C TYR A 273 -9.02 -9.90 -5.24
N ARG A 274 -7.77 -9.43 -5.30
CA ARG A 274 -7.21 -8.45 -4.35
C ARG A 274 -7.89 -7.09 -4.45
N ALA A 275 -8.13 -6.62 -5.67
CA ALA A 275 -8.68 -5.32 -5.99
C ALA A 275 -9.57 -5.42 -7.23
N THR A 276 -10.34 -4.35 -7.50
CA THR A 276 -11.19 -4.25 -8.69
C THR A 276 -11.05 -2.86 -9.33
N PRO A 277 -11.23 -2.71 -10.66
CA PRO A 277 -11.25 -1.41 -11.33
C PRO A 277 -12.27 -0.46 -10.70
N GLY A 278 -11.86 0.76 -10.36
CA GLY A 278 -12.70 1.74 -9.66
C GLY A 278 -12.83 1.53 -8.15
N GLY A 279 -12.21 0.49 -7.58
CA GLY A 279 -12.10 0.24 -6.15
C GLY A 279 -11.02 1.09 -5.45
N THR A 280 -10.30 0.49 -4.50
CA THR A 280 -9.30 1.16 -3.65
C THR A 280 -7.89 0.58 -3.71
N GLY A 281 -7.61 -0.42 -4.56
CA GLY A 281 -6.30 -1.11 -4.60
C GLY A 281 -5.09 -0.20 -4.81
N CYS A 282 -5.24 0.84 -5.65
CA CYS A 282 -4.22 1.85 -5.93
C CYS A 282 -3.87 2.78 -4.75
N ILE A 283 -4.58 2.71 -3.61
CA ILE A 283 -4.27 3.46 -2.39
C ILE A 283 -3.96 2.53 -1.22
N LYS A 284 -3.21 3.00 -0.23
CA LYS A 284 -2.79 2.19 0.92
C LYS A 284 -3.84 2.15 2.04
N ALA A 285 -5.11 1.94 1.67
CA ALA A 285 -6.27 1.89 2.56
C ALA A 285 -6.28 0.64 3.46
N ILE A 286 -6.80 0.78 4.67
CA ILE A 286 -6.83 -0.29 5.68
C ILE A 286 -7.74 -1.46 5.25
N ILE A 287 -8.84 -1.17 4.55
CA ILE A 287 -9.78 -2.19 4.04
C ILE A 287 -9.16 -3.17 3.05
N ASN A 288 -8.13 -2.76 2.29
CA ASN A 288 -7.50 -3.56 1.23
C ASN A 288 -6.71 -4.79 1.73
N TYR A 289 -6.47 -4.89 3.04
CA TYR A 289 -5.74 -6.02 3.64
C TYR A 289 -6.69 -7.09 4.18
N ALA A 290 -7.83 -6.68 4.75
CA ALA A 290 -8.80 -7.61 5.34
C ALA A 290 -9.49 -8.49 4.29
N SER A 291 -9.71 -7.97 3.08
CA SER A 291 -10.34 -8.70 1.96
C SER A 291 -9.57 -9.95 1.53
N ILE A 292 -8.25 -9.95 1.63
CA ILE A 292 -7.37 -11.03 1.15
C ILE A 292 -6.96 -12.04 2.22
N TYR A 293 -7.33 -11.85 3.49
CA TYR A 293 -6.94 -12.75 4.58
C TYR A 293 -7.37 -14.20 4.38
N LYS A 294 -8.52 -14.45 3.72
CA LYS A 294 -8.97 -15.81 3.39
C LYS A 294 -7.98 -16.52 2.45
N ALA A 295 -7.65 -15.91 1.32
CA ALA A 295 -6.71 -16.46 0.34
C ALA A 295 -5.33 -16.75 0.97
N ILE A 296 -4.80 -15.79 1.75
CA ILE A 296 -3.52 -15.95 2.48
C ILE A 296 -3.56 -17.14 3.45
N THR A 297 -4.67 -17.28 4.19
CA THR A 297 -4.82 -18.35 5.19
C THR A 297 -4.92 -19.73 4.51
N GLU A 298 -5.70 -19.83 3.43
CA GLU A 298 -5.83 -21.08 2.67
C GLU A 298 -4.56 -21.46 1.91
N ALA A 299 -3.81 -20.50 1.39
CA ALA A 299 -2.51 -20.73 0.77
C ALA A 299 -1.49 -21.27 1.79
N ARG A 300 -1.41 -20.65 2.97
CA ARG A 300 -0.52 -21.09 4.05
C ARG A 300 -0.90 -22.45 4.62
N ALA A 301 -2.20 -22.74 4.73
CA ALA A 301 -2.68 -24.08 5.11
C ALA A 301 -2.31 -25.17 4.08
N LYS A 302 -2.06 -24.78 2.82
CA LYS A 302 -1.56 -25.65 1.73
C LYS A 302 -0.03 -25.65 1.60
N GLY A 303 0.70 -24.97 2.49
CA GLY A 303 2.17 -24.91 2.51
C GLY A 303 2.81 -23.81 1.66
N PHE A 304 2.04 -22.88 1.10
CA PHE A 304 2.56 -21.73 0.35
C PHE A 304 2.90 -20.56 1.28
N SER A 305 3.94 -19.81 0.94
CA SER A 305 4.45 -18.69 1.74
C SER A 305 3.54 -17.45 1.64
N ASP A 306 3.06 -17.14 0.43
CA ASP A 306 2.10 -16.07 0.15
C ASP A 306 1.31 -16.36 -1.15
N VAL A 307 0.32 -15.51 -1.45
CA VAL A 307 -0.54 -15.56 -2.65
C VAL A 307 -0.04 -14.60 -3.73
N LEU A 308 -0.20 -14.99 -5.00
CA LEU A 308 -0.10 -14.11 -6.17
C LEU A 308 -1.50 -13.90 -6.78
N PHE A 309 -1.95 -12.65 -6.86
CA PHE A 309 -3.29 -12.30 -7.34
C PHE A 309 -3.34 -12.01 -8.84
N LEU A 310 -4.46 -12.38 -9.48
CA LEU A 310 -4.80 -12.05 -10.86
C LEU A 310 -5.77 -10.86 -10.94
N ASP A 311 -5.90 -10.28 -12.14
CA ASP A 311 -6.80 -9.15 -12.40
C ASP A 311 -8.28 -9.54 -12.34
N SER A 312 -9.10 -8.74 -11.67
CA SER A 312 -10.54 -9.03 -11.51
C SER A 312 -11.40 -8.85 -12.77
N LYS A 313 -10.80 -8.45 -13.90
CA LYS A 313 -11.51 -8.12 -15.14
C LYS A 313 -11.50 -9.29 -16.12
N THR A 314 -10.44 -10.08 -16.12
CA THR A 314 -10.22 -11.19 -17.05
C THR A 314 -9.72 -12.47 -16.37
N GLY A 315 -9.18 -12.39 -15.14
CA GLY A 315 -8.62 -13.54 -14.42
C GLY A 315 -7.37 -14.11 -15.09
N LYS A 316 -6.55 -13.27 -15.74
CA LYS A 316 -5.43 -13.73 -16.59
C LYS A 316 -4.14 -12.94 -16.47
N ASN A 317 -4.15 -11.75 -15.88
CA ASN A 317 -2.97 -10.90 -15.75
C ASN A 317 -2.56 -10.83 -14.28
N LEU A 318 -1.26 -10.86 -14.00
CA LEU A 318 -0.70 -10.70 -12.67
C LEU A 318 -0.98 -9.29 -12.14
N GLU A 319 -1.28 -9.16 -10.84
CA GLU A 319 -1.39 -7.87 -10.16
C GLU A 319 -0.28 -7.65 -9.12
N GLU A 320 -0.43 -8.25 -7.94
CA GLU A 320 0.48 -8.14 -6.80
C GLU A 320 0.48 -9.46 -6.02
N ALA A 321 1.53 -9.69 -5.23
CA ALA A 321 1.39 -10.54 -4.06
C ALA A 321 0.67 -9.77 -2.93
N SER A 322 0.20 -10.46 -1.89
CA SER A 322 -0.67 -9.91 -0.84
C SER A 322 -0.30 -8.52 -0.29
N THR A 323 1.00 -8.22 -0.19
CA THR A 323 1.50 -6.92 0.29
C THR A 323 2.64 -6.30 -0.54
N SER A 324 2.97 -6.88 -1.70
CA SER A 324 4.18 -6.55 -2.48
C SER A 324 3.93 -6.60 -3.99
N ASN A 325 4.48 -5.64 -4.74
CA ASN A 325 4.39 -5.62 -6.20
C ASN A 325 5.30 -6.69 -6.81
N ILE A 326 4.83 -7.38 -7.86
CA ILE A 326 5.58 -8.41 -8.59
C ILE A 326 6.35 -7.85 -9.79
N PHE A 327 7.50 -8.46 -10.09
CA PHE A 327 8.29 -8.32 -11.30
C PHE A 327 8.63 -9.72 -11.84
N ILE A 328 8.65 -9.86 -13.16
CA ILE A 328 9.18 -11.03 -13.87
C ILE A 328 10.35 -10.60 -14.77
N VAL A 329 11.31 -11.50 -15.00
CA VAL A 329 12.50 -11.23 -15.83
C VAL A 329 12.57 -12.24 -16.98
N LYS A 330 12.90 -11.77 -18.18
CA LYS A 330 13.23 -12.61 -19.33
C LYS A 330 14.41 -12.00 -20.09
N GLY A 331 15.59 -12.63 -20.01
CA GLY A 331 16.83 -12.05 -20.52
C GLY A 331 17.10 -10.65 -19.94
N ASN A 332 17.28 -9.64 -20.80
CA ASN A 332 17.50 -8.25 -20.39
C ASN A 332 16.20 -7.43 -20.21
N VAL A 333 15.02 -8.07 -20.16
CA VAL A 333 13.72 -7.41 -20.00
C VAL A 333 13.13 -7.76 -18.63
N ILE A 334 12.73 -6.74 -17.88
CA ILE A 334 11.96 -6.87 -16.65
C ILE A 334 10.55 -6.32 -16.92
N SER A 335 9.52 -7.11 -16.62
CA SER A 335 8.11 -6.71 -16.76
C SER A 335 7.43 -6.62 -15.40
N THR A 336 6.57 -5.63 -15.21
CA THR A 336 5.77 -5.46 -13.99
C THR A 336 4.40 -4.84 -14.30
N PRO A 337 3.33 -5.24 -13.59
CA PRO A 337 2.00 -4.63 -13.71
C PRO A 337 2.03 -3.09 -13.61
N ALA A 338 1.30 -2.42 -14.49
CA ALA A 338 1.18 -0.96 -14.51
C ALA A 338 0.31 -0.43 -13.35
N THR A 339 0.57 0.79 -12.88
CA THR A 339 -0.11 1.38 -11.70
C THR A 339 -1.18 2.39 -12.09
N ASP A 340 -1.99 2.08 -13.11
CA ASP A 340 -3.05 2.92 -13.68
C ASP A 340 -4.47 2.50 -13.25
N GLY A 341 -4.62 1.40 -12.49
CA GLY A 341 -5.91 0.89 -12.05
C GLY A 341 -5.91 0.29 -10.64
N THR A 342 -5.64 -1.00 -10.53
CA THR A 342 -5.77 -1.80 -9.30
C THR A 342 -4.50 -1.86 -8.44
N ILE A 343 -3.33 -1.74 -9.08
CA ILE A 343 -2.01 -1.95 -8.45
C ILE A 343 -1.64 -0.79 -7.52
N LEU A 344 -1.21 -1.10 -6.29
CA LEU A 344 -0.65 -0.11 -5.39
C LEU A 344 0.69 0.42 -5.93
N PRO A 345 0.90 1.74 -6.14
CA PRO A 345 2.19 2.29 -6.53
C PRO A 345 3.20 2.16 -5.38
N GLY A 346 3.97 1.07 -5.40
CA GLY A 346 5.05 0.82 -4.46
C GLY A 346 6.20 1.80 -4.64
N ILE A 347 6.65 2.42 -3.55
CA ILE A 347 7.88 3.24 -3.54
C ILE A 347 9.09 2.35 -3.82
N THR A 348 9.10 1.12 -3.32
CA THR A 348 10.12 0.11 -3.65
C THR A 348 10.02 -0.35 -5.10
N ARG A 349 8.83 -0.65 -5.63
CA ARG A 349 8.59 -0.91 -7.08
C ARG A 349 9.19 0.21 -7.93
N LYS A 350 8.83 1.46 -7.65
CA LYS A 350 9.33 2.64 -8.37
C LYS A 350 10.86 2.77 -8.26
N SER A 351 11.44 2.57 -7.08
CA SER A 351 12.90 2.64 -6.89
C SER A 351 13.65 1.50 -7.59
N ALA A 352 13.09 0.28 -7.61
CA ALA A 352 13.62 -0.87 -8.34
C ALA A 352 13.61 -0.63 -9.86
N ILE A 353 12.56 0.00 -10.39
CA ILE A 353 12.47 0.42 -11.80
C ILE A 353 13.53 1.48 -12.14
N GLU A 354 13.72 2.48 -11.27
CA GLU A 354 14.75 3.51 -11.45
C GLU A 354 16.17 2.91 -11.40
N VAL A 355 16.45 1.99 -10.46
CA VAL A 355 17.72 1.26 -10.35
C VAL A 355 17.96 0.35 -11.56
N ALA A 356 16.98 -0.45 -11.97
CA ALA A 356 17.13 -1.38 -13.09
C ALA A 356 17.48 -0.67 -14.40
N ARG A 357 16.90 0.51 -14.64
CA ARG A 357 17.23 1.37 -15.78
C ARG A 357 18.67 1.92 -15.71
N VAL A 358 19.20 2.22 -14.51
CA VAL A 358 20.61 2.60 -14.30
C VAL A 358 21.56 1.42 -14.53
N LEU A 359 21.14 0.20 -14.19
CA LEU A 359 21.90 -1.04 -14.42
C LEU A 359 21.83 -1.55 -15.88
N GLY A 360 21.11 -0.87 -16.77
CA GLY A 360 21.03 -1.19 -18.22
C GLY A 360 19.92 -2.18 -18.61
N TYR A 361 19.06 -2.59 -17.69
CA TYR A 361 17.92 -3.45 -17.99
C TYR A 361 16.79 -2.68 -18.67
N LYS A 362 16.10 -3.31 -19.64
CA LYS A 362 14.85 -2.78 -20.19
C LYS A 362 13.73 -3.05 -19.18
N VAL A 363 12.96 -2.02 -18.81
CA VAL A 363 11.87 -2.17 -17.84
C VAL A 363 10.53 -1.77 -18.46
N GLU A 364 9.62 -2.73 -18.56
CA GLU A 364 8.27 -2.61 -19.12
C GLU A 364 7.21 -2.56 -18.01
N GLU A 365 6.44 -1.47 -17.98
CA GLU A 365 5.31 -1.30 -17.08
C GLU A 365 4.03 -1.53 -17.90
N ARG A 366 3.47 -2.74 -17.82
CA ARG A 366 2.43 -3.23 -18.75
C ARG A 366 1.51 -4.26 -18.10
N SER A 367 0.47 -4.69 -18.81
CA SER A 367 -0.24 -5.92 -18.45
C SER A 367 0.70 -7.13 -18.62
N VAL A 368 0.70 -8.04 -17.65
CA VAL A 368 1.56 -9.24 -17.63
C VAL A 368 0.66 -10.47 -17.51
N PRO A 369 0.39 -11.20 -18.60
CA PRO A 369 -0.33 -12.48 -18.57
C PRO A 369 0.33 -13.50 -17.62
N VAL A 370 -0.49 -14.28 -16.93
CA VAL A 370 -0.08 -15.32 -15.97
C VAL A 370 0.74 -16.43 -16.66
N GLU A 371 0.51 -16.65 -17.95
CA GLU A 371 1.23 -17.62 -18.77
C GLU A 371 2.73 -17.28 -18.92
N GLU A 372 3.12 -15.99 -18.86
CA GLU A 372 4.54 -15.57 -18.91
C GLU A 372 5.36 -16.08 -17.72
N LEU A 373 4.72 -16.43 -16.60
CA LEU A 373 5.38 -17.10 -15.46
C LEU A 373 6.03 -18.43 -15.85
N SER A 374 5.56 -19.09 -16.90
CA SER A 374 6.09 -20.39 -17.34
C SER A 374 7.38 -20.29 -18.16
N ASP A 375 7.68 -19.10 -18.68
CA ASP A 375 8.90 -18.80 -19.46
C ASP A 375 9.89 -17.87 -18.72
N ALA A 376 9.53 -17.26 -17.60
CA ALA A 376 10.39 -16.31 -16.89
C ALA A 376 11.71 -16.94 -16.37
N ASP A 377 12.81 -16.18 -16.46
CA ASP A 377 14.12 -16.54 -15.89
C ASP A 377 14.16 -16.34 -14.37
N GLU A 378 13.60 -15.22 -13.91
CA GLU A 378 13.49 -14.84 -12.50
C GLU A 378 12.10 -14.25 -12.23
N VAL A 379 11.64 -14.37 -10.99
CA VAL A 379 10.48 -13.62 -10.47
C VAL A 379 10.88 -13.04 -9.11
N PHE A 380 10.52 -11.79 -8.84
CA PHE A 380 10.77 -11.17 -7.53
C PHE A 380 9.64 -10.24 -7.10
N LEU A 381 9.47 -10.12 -5.78
CA LEU A 381 8.53 -9.20 -5.14
C LEU A 381 9.27 -7.96 -4.59
N THR A 382 8.56 -6.83 -4.48
CA THR A 382 9.12 -5.60 -3.90
C THR A 382 8.18 -4.95 -2.88
N GLY A 383 8.76 -4.45 -1.78
CA GLY A 383 8.00 -3.79 -0.71
C GLY A 383 8.91 -3.28 0.42
N THR A 384 8.42 -2.39 1.29
CA THR A 384 9.25 -1.75 2.34
C THR A 384 9.86 -2.77 3.32
N ALA A 385 9.16 -3.86 3.62
CA ALA A 385 9.65 -4.88 4.55
C ALA A 385 10.91 -5.58 3.99
N MET A 386 10.81 -6.08 2.75
CA MET A 386 11.82 -6.91 2.07
C MET A 386 12.91 -6.15 1.34
N VAL A 387 12.63 -4.93 0.89
CA VAL A 387 13.28 -4.32 -0.29
C VAL A 387 12.96 -5.13 -1.55
N ILE A 388 13.77 -6.14 -1.90
CA ILE A 388 13.52 -7.13 -2.96
C ILE A 388 13.44 -8.52 -2.33
N ASN A 389 12.48 -9.36 -2.74
CA ASN A 389 12.40 -10.76 -2.32
C ASN A 389 12.35 -11.68 -3.56
N PRO A 390 13.39 -12.48 -3.85
CA PRO A 390 13.35 -13.49 -4.91
C PRO A 390 12.24 -14.51 -4.65
N VAL A 391 11.53 -14.94 -5.70
CA VAL A 391 10.52 -15.99 -5.63
C VAL A 391 11.16 -17.33 -6.02
N ASP A 392 11.12 -18.31 -5.12
CA ASP A 392 11.61 -19.67 -5.38
C ASP A 392 10.79 -20.36 -6.45
N SER A 393 9.46 -20.27 -6.35
CA SER A 393 8.53 -20.90 -7.28
C SER A 393 7.14 -20.26 -7.24
N VAL A 394 6.39 -20.42 -8.33
CA VAL A 394 4.96 -20.15 -8.39
C VAL A 394 4.23 -21.41 -8.84
N THR A 395 3.15 -21.77 -8.15
CA THR A 395 2.21 -22.80 -8.59
C THR A 395 0.95 -22.17 -9.18
N TYR A 396 0.61 -22.55 -10.41
CA TYR A 396 -0.60 -22.16 -11.13
C TYR A 396 -1.27 -23.40 -11.73
N GLN A 397 -2.58 -23.58 -11.49
CA GLN A 397 -3.35 -24.74 -11.99
C GLN A 397 -2.67 -26.11 -11.74
N GLY A 398 -2.06 -26.26 -10.56
CA GLY A 398 -1.32 -27.47 -10.15
C GLY A 398 0.09 -27.63 -10.72
N LYS A 399 0.48 -26.85 -11.73
CA LYS A 399 1.86 -26.82 -12.26
C LYS A 399 2.71 -25.84 -11.43
N ARG A 400 3.81 -26.34 -10.86
CA ARG A 400 4.86 -25.53 -10.23
C ARG A 400 5.92 -25.15 -11.27
N THR A 401 6.29 -23.88 -11.32
CA THR A 401 7.49 -23.38 -12.02
C THR A 401 8.49 -22.86 -10.98
N GLU A 402 9.77 -23.19 -11.13
CA GLU A 402 10.86 -22.76 -10.24
C GLU A 402 11.78 -21.76 -10.97
N TYR A 403 12.36 -20.80 -10.25
CA TYR A 403 13.10 -19.68 -10.84
C TYR A 403 14.57 -19.60 -10.40
N LYS A 404 15.38 -18.87 -11.17
CA LYS A 404 16.79 -18.63 -10.85
C LYS A 404 16.94 -17.78 -9.59
N LYS A 405 17.95 -18.13 -8.78
CA LYS A 405 18.36 -17.44 -7.56
C LYS A 405 19.89 -17.43 -7.47
N GLY A 406 20.47 -16.39 -6.87
CA GLY A 406 21.93 -16.27 -6.67
C GLY A 406 22.40 -14.83 -6.81
N ALA A 407 23.69 -14.60 -6.56
CA ALA A 407 24.29 -13.26 -6.64
C ALA A 407 24.20 -12.66 -8.06
N ASP A 408 24.30 -13.49 -9.10
CA ASP A 408 24.27 -13.04 -10.49
C ASP A 408 22.87 -12.61 -10.99
N THR A 409 21.83 -12.73 -10.16
CA THR A 409 20.44 -12.45 -10.56
C THR A 409 20.13 -10.95 -10.66
N VAL A 410 19.23 -10.60 -11.58
CA VAL A 410 18.72 -9.23 -11.75
C VAL A 410 18.07 -8.73 -10.46
N GLY A 411 17.30 -9.58 -9.78
CA GLY A 411 16.73 -9.28 -8.46
C GLY A 411 17.78 -8.93 -7.40
N HIS A 412 18.89 -9.66 -7.34
CA HIS A 412 19.99 -9.40 -6.38
C HIS A 412 20.77 -8.12 -6.73
N ASN A 413 21.09 -7.89 -8.00
CA ASN A 413 21.77 -6.67 -8.44
C ASN A 413 20.98 -5.40 -8.11
N ILE A 414 19.64 -5.45 -8.22
CA ILE A 414 18.75 -4.36 -7.78
C ILE A 414 18.73 -4.24 -6.25
N TYR A 415 18.73 -5.35 -5.51
CA TYR A 415 18.76 -5.37 -4.05
C TYR A 415 20.03 -4.70 -3.48
N GLU A 416 21.21 -5.06 -3.96
CA GLU A 416 22.48 -4.52 -3.45
C GLU A 416 22.61 -3.02 -3.72
N MET A 417 22.18 -2.55 -4.90
CA MET A 417 22.14 -1.11 -5.19
C MET A 417 21.16 -0.37 -4.27
N LEU A 418 19.93 -0.88 -4.08
CA LEU A 418 18.93 -0.25 -3.23
C LEU A 418 19.32 -0.21 -1.75
N THR A 419 19.81 -1.33 -1.20
CA THR A 419 20.24 -1.38 0.20
C THR A 419 21.56 -0.64 0.41
N GLY A 420 22.46 -0.65 -0.58
CA GLY A 420 23.67 0.15 -0.60
C GLY A 420 23.38 1.64 -0.44
N ILE A 421 22.40 2.19 -1.17
CA ILE A 421 21.94 3.58 -1.01
C ILE A 421 21.33 3.82 0.39
N GLN A 422 20.43 2.93 0.83
CA GLN A 422 19.74 3.05 2.13
C GLN A 422 20.71 3.08 3.32
N PHE A 423 21.67 2.15 3.36
CA PHE A 423 22.70 2.06 4.40
C PHE A 423 23.94 2.93 4.13
N GLY A 424 24.00 3.66 3.01
CA GLY A 424 25.11 4.56 2.68
C GLY A 424 26.40 3.91 2.19
N ARG A 425 26.39 2.60 1.88
CA ARG A 425 27.51 1.90 1.24
C ARG A 425 27.70 2.32 -0.23
N VAL A 426 26.66 2.91 -0.85
CA VAL A 426 26.66 3.45 -2.21
C VAL A 426 26.21 4.90 -2.20
N GLU A 427 26.85 5.73 -3.04
CA GLU A 427 26.54 7.15 -3.21
C GLU A 427 25.11 7.36 -3.77
N ASP A 428 24.31 8.14 -3.06
CA ASP A 428 22.93 8.45 -3.44
C ASP A 428 22.85 9.56 -4.50
N LYS A 429 23.19 9.20 -5.74
CA LYS A 429 23.14 10.10 -6.92
C LYS A 429 21.72 10.50 -7.33
N MET A 430 20.70 9.98 -6.66
CA MET A 430 19.29 10.21 -6.96
C MET A 430 18.59 11.13 -5.93
N GLY A 431 19.25 11.47 -4.82
CA GLY A 431 18.65 12.27 -3.75
C GLY A 431 17.49 11.56 -3.05
N TRP A 432 17.57 10.25 -2.87
CA TRP A 432 16.53 9.43 -2.26
C TRP A 432 16.61 9.33 -0.73
N THR A 433 17.74 9.70 -0.12
CA THR A 433 18.00 9.56 1.31
C THR A 433 18.00 10.90 2.02
N VAL A 434 17.25 10.98 3.13
CA VAL A 434 17.06 12.19 3.93
C VAL A 434 17.65 11.95 5.32
N GLU A 435 18.64 12.76 5.69
CA GLU A 435 19.32 12.69 6.98
C GLU A 435 18.38 13.12 8.12
N LEU A 436 18.36 12.34 9.20
CA LEU A 436 17.70 12.70 10.46
C LEU A 436 18.57 13.71 11.22
N LYS A 437 18.24 14.99 11.05
CA LYS A 437 18.79 16.12 11.81
C LYS A 437 17.86 16.46 12.97
#